data_AF-A0AAD3HKW9-F1
#
_entry.id   AF-A0AAD3HKW9-F1
#
_cell.length_a   1.000
_cell.length_b   1.000
_cell.length_c   1.000
_cell.angle_alpha   90.00
_cell.angle_beta   90.00
_cell.angle_gamma   90.00
#
_symmetry.space_group_name_H-M   'P 1'
#
loop_
_entity.id
_entity.type
_entity.pdbx_description
1 polymer ?
#
loop_
_entity_poly.entity_id
_entity_poly.type
_entity_poly.pdbx_seq_one_letter_code
_entity_poly.pdbx_strand_id
1 'polypeptide(L)'
;GVGHSGHTGGPYRSGVLIANWVEDHAMYVGAPADTILTHTAPFRGPPSTTQRNHYTSEGKTGVELLEGCERHDLYQLGIKGELLTRHGRFDQPPVQCLGTTYQMTHGRVDGTDRRVQSYLWHGNKQNDLYVPHSTMGPQSMGLTTRKQQEWGSQGVQDPYLTTQRATTLPPAIHTAENP
;
A
#
# COMPACT_ATOMS: atom_id res chain seq x y z
N GLY A 1 51.83 -90.07 -3.21
CA GLY A 1 52.01 -88.60 -3.11
C GLY A 1 51.62 -88.17 -1.71
N VAL A 2 52.47 -87.36 -1.07
CA VAL A 2 52.18 -86.75 0.24
C VAL A 2 51.55 -85.39 -0.02
N GLY A 3 50.25 -85.26 0.29
CA GLY A 3 49.46 -84.04 0.10
C GLY A 3 48.15 -84.31 -0.64
N HIS A 4 47.01 -84.03 0.01
CA HIS A 4 45.69 -84.09 -0.63
C HIS A 4 45.44 -82.75 -1.35
N SER A 5 45.10 -82.78 -2.64
CA SER A 5 44.68 -81.58 -3.36
C SER A 5 43.29 -81.17 -2.88
N GLY A 6 43.19 -80.03 -2.19
CA GLY A 6 41.96 -79.47 -1.64
C GLY A 6 41.06 -78.83 -2.70
N HIS A 7 40.80 -79.53 -3.81
CA HIS A 7 39.87 -79.05 -4.83
C HIS A 7 38.44 -79.41 -4.42
N THR A 8 37.65 -78.42 -4.01
CA THR A 8 36.23 -78.59 -3.67
C THR A 8 35.39 -78.78 -4.94
N GLY A 9 35.34 -80.00 -5.47
CA GLY A 9 34.47 -80.37 -6.59
C GLY A 9 34.90 -79.74 -7.92
N GLY A 10 34.91 -80.53 -9.00
CA GLY A 10 35.23 -80.01 -10.34
C GLY A 10 34.24 -78.94 -10.80
N PRO A 11 34.56 -78.16 -11.86
CA PRO A 11 33.68 -77.12 -12.37
C PRO A 11 32.32 -77.70 -12.78
N TYR A 12 31.26 -77.25 -12.14
CA TYR A 12 29.88 -77.63 -12.47
C TYR A 12 29.39 -76.83 -13.68
N ARG A 13 28.38 -77.37 -14.39
CA ARG A 13 27.73 -76.65 -15.50
C ARG A 13 26.95 -75.44 -14.95
N SER A 14 26.79 -74.41 -15.78
CA SER A 14 25.92 -73.26 -15.46
C SER A 14 24.50 -73.74 -15.12
N GLY A 15 23.92 -73.22 -14.03
CA GLY A 15 22.62 -73.62 -13.48
C GLY A 15 22.70 -74.52 -12.22
N VAL A 16 23.87 -75.02 -11.85
CA VAL A 16 24.06 -75.67 -10.53
C VAL A 16 24.22 -74.58 -9.47
N LEU A 17 23.46 -74.69 -8.38
CA LEU A 17 23.52 -73.77 -7.23
C LEU A 17 24.81 -73.99 -6.42
N ILE A 18 25.95 -73.57 -7.00
CA ILE A 18 27.25 -73.50 -6.34
C ILE A 18 27.51 -72.09 -5.84
N ALA A 19 28.51 -71.90 -4.97
CA ALA A 19 28.76 -70.62 -4.30
C ALA A 19 28.78 -69.37 -5.22
N ASN A 20 29.12 -69.49 -6.51
CA ASN A 20 29.19 -68.38 -7.47
C ASN A 20 28.02 -68.31 -8.49
N TRP A 21 26.93 -69.06 -8.28
CA TRP A 21 25.87 -69.22 -9.29
C TRP A 21 25.17 -67.91 -9.69
N VAL A 22 25.12 -66.92 -8.78
CA VAL A 22 24.45 -65.63 -9.02
C VAL A 22 25.23 -64.76 -10.01
N GLU A 23 26.56 -64.69 -9.87
CA GLU A 23 27.42 -63.90 -10.77
C GLU A 23 27.50 -64.54 -12.17
N ASP A 24 27.55 -65.88 -12.22
CA ASP A 24 27.52 -66.65 -13.47
C ASP A 24 26.19 -66.43 -14.22
N HIS A 25 25.08 -66.29 -13.48
CA HIS A 25 23.77 -65.97 -14.04
C HIS A 25 23.67 -64.49 -14.47
N ALA A 26 24.23 -63.56 -13.71
CA ALA A 26 24.24 -62.13 -14.03
C ALA A 26 24.99 -61.82 -15.35
N MET A 27 26.06 -62.58 -15.63
CA MET A 27 26.79 -62.51 -16.91
C MET A 27 25.93 -62.94 -18.11
N TYR A 28 25.01 -63.89 -17.93
CA TYR A 28 24.22 -64.48 -19.02
C TYR A 28 22.94 -63.69 -19.33
N VAL A 29 22.36 -63.02 -18.34
CA VAL A 29 21.07 -62.31 -18.49
C VAL A 29 21.24 -60.86 -18.99
N GLY A 30 22.48 -60.38 -19.11
CA GLY A 30 22.77 -59.01 -19.56
C GLY A 30 22.52 -57.97 -18.48
N ALA A 31 22.91 -56.71 -18.76
CA ALA A 31 22.96 -55.62 -17.79
C ALA A 31 21.72 -55.59 -16.87
N PRO A 32 21.90 -55.49 -15.55
CA PRO A 32 20.81 -55.63 -14.60
C PRO A 32 19.85 -54.45 -14.74
N ALA A 33 18.81 -54.64 -15.54
CA ALA A 33 17.58 -53.90 -15.32
C ALA A 33 16.96 -54.54 -14.06
N ASP A 34 17.16 -53.87 -12.92
CA ASP A 34 16.58 -54.17 -11.61
C ASP A 34 17.22 -55.33 -10.80
N THR A 35 18.54 -55.31 -10.62
CA THR A 35 19.12 -55.94 -9.42
C THR A 35 18.85 -55.08 -8.19
N ILE A 36 18.51 -55.72 -7.07
CA ILE A 36 18.27 -55.14 -5.73
C ILE A 36 19.37 -54.16 -5.24
N LEU A 37 20.56 -54.16 -5.86
CA LEU A 37 21.69 -53.30 -5.50
C LEU A 37 21.70 -51.92 -6.20
N THR A 38 20.83 -51.68 -7.19
CA THR A 38 20.71 -50.36 -7.85
C THR A 38 19.52 -49.59 -7.29
N HIS A 39 19.67 -49.02 -6.09
CA HIS A 39 18.66 -48.17 -5.44
C HIS A 39 18.44 -46.80 -6.11
N THR A 40 19.04 -46.53 -7.26
CA THR A 40 18.83 -45.29 -8.00
C THR A 40 18.16 -45.62 -9.32
N ALA A 41 16.89 -45.25 -9.44
CA ALA A 41 16.19 -45.28 -10.71
C ALA A 41 17.06 -44.62 -11.80
N PRO A 42 17.09 -45.14 -13.03
CA PRO A 42 17.88 -44.53 -14.09
C PRO A 42 17.40 -43.09 -14.28
N PHE A 43 18.32 -42.13 -14.20
CA PHE A 43 18.07 -40.73 -14.56
C PHE A 43 17.59 -40.71 -16.02
N ARG A 44 16.28 -40.71 -16.24
CA ARG A 44 15.68 -40.65 -17.57
C ARG A 44 15.80 -39.21 -18.09
N GLY A 45 16.74 -38.98 -19.00
CA GLY A 45 16.94 -37.71 -19.70
C GLY A 45 18.40 -37.46 -20.06
N PRO A 46 18.71 -36.54 -20.98
CA PRO A 46 20.09 -36.12 -21.22
C PRO A 46 20.68 -35.54 -19.92
N PRO A 47 21.94 -35.86 -19.58
CA PRO A 47 22.57 -35.37 -18.36
C PRO A 47 22.62 -33.84 -18.37
N SER A 48 22.03 -33.22 -17.35
CA SER A 48 22.01 -31.79 -17.10
C SER A 48 22.66 -31.49 -15.75
N THR A 49 23.10 -30.26 -15.53
CA THR A 49 23.65 -29.85 -14.24
C THR A 49 22.52 -29.66 -13.22
N THR A 50 22.81 -29.91 -11.94
CA THR A 50 21.86 -29.64 -10.84
C THR A 50 21.39 -28.19 -10.86
N GLN A 51 22.27 -27.25 -11.21
CA GLN A 51 21.93 -25.83 -11.35
C GLN A 51 20.87 -25.59 -12.44
N ARG A 52 21.01 -26.19 -13.64
CA ARG A 52 20.03 -26.00 -14.73
C ARG A 52 18.69 -26.65 -14.44
N ASN A 53 18.68 -27.72 -13.64
CA ASN A 53 17.46 -28.40 -13.23
C ASN A 53 16.67 -27.59 -12.18
N HIS A 54 17.34 -26.80 -11.34
CA HIS A 54 16.70 -26.02 -10.27
C HIS A 54 16.42 -24.55 -10.64
N TYR A 55 17.18 -23.96 -11.57
CA TYR A 55 17.04 -22.55 -11.96
C TYR A 55 16.62 -22.41 -13.42
N THR A 56 15.34 -22.66 -13.69
CA THR A 56 14.73 -22.49 -15.03
C THR A 56 14.23 -21.05 -15.24
N SER A 57 13.87 -20.68 -16.48
CA SER A 57 13.24 -19.39 -16.81
C SER A 57 11.73 -19.35 -16.56
N GLU A 58 11.13 -20.52 -16.36
CA GLU A 58 9.71 -20.69 -16.07
C GLU A 58 9.35 -20.01 -14.74
N GLY A 59 8.22 -19.29 -14.71
CA GLY A 59 7.73 -18.58 -13.51
C GLY A 59 8.52 -17.33 -13.09
N LYS A 60 9.48 -16.84 -13.90
CA LYS A 60 10.29 -15.64 -13.60
C LYS A 60 9.88 -14.40 -14.41
N THR A 61 9.01 -14.55 -15.40
CA THR A 61 8.60 -13.49 -16.34
C THR A 61 7.09 -13.57 -16.55
N GLY A 62 6.44 -12.44 -16.83
CA GLY A 62 4.99 -12.41 -17.07
C GLY A 62 4.24 -12.04 -15.81
N VAL A 63 3.18 -12.80 -15.48
CA VAL A 63 2.25 -12.49 -14.39
C VAL A 63 2.90 -12.70 -13.03
N GLU A 64 3.72 -13.75 -12.90
CA GLU A 64 4.41 -14.11 -11.66
C GLU A 64 5.42 -13.03 -11.23
N LEU A 65 6.05 -12.35 -12.20
CA LEU A 65 6.92 -11.21 -11.92
C LEU A 65 6.10 -10.01 -11.41
N LEU A 66 4.91 -9.78 -11.97
CA LEU A 66 4.04 -8.70 -11.55
C LEU A 66 3.55 -8.92 -10.10
N GLU A 67 3.15 -10.16 -9.78
CA GLU A 67 2.78 -10.58 -8.41
C GLU A 67 3.95 -10.43 -7.44
N GLY A 68 5.16 -10.86 -7.83
CA GLY A 68 6.36 -10.69 -7.00
C GLY A 68 6.82 -9.23 -6.84
N CYS A 69 6.39 -8.33 -7.73
CA CYS A 69 6.69 -6.90 -7.69
C CYS A 69 5.63 -6.08 -6.94
N GLU A 70 4.66 -6.71 -6.28
CA GLU A 70 3.70 -6.01 -5.45
C GLU A 70 4.42 -5.23 -4.33
N ARG A 71 4.38 -3.89 -4.42
CA ARG A 71 4.97 -2.96 -3.45
C ARG A 71 4.10 -2.86 -2.19
N HIS A 72 4.03 -3.95 -1.44
CA HIS A 72 3.30 -4.00 -0.15
C HIS A 72 3.84 -3.00 0.88
N ASP A 73 5.06 -2.47 0.67
CA ASP A 73 5.67 -1.42 1.46
C ASP A 73 5.10 -0.02 1.18
N LEU A 74 4.48 0.21 0.01
CA LEU A 74 4.03 1.54 -0.39
C LEU A 74 2.81 2.03 0.40
N TYR A 75 1.91 1.13 0.78
CA TYR A 75 0.67 1.47 1.48
C TYR A 75 0.52 0.64 2.74
N GLN A 76 1.18 1.06 3.81
CA GLN A 76 0.84 0.60 5.13
C GLN A 76 -0.29 1.48 5.68
N LEU A 77 -1.53 1.04 5.47
CA LEU A 77 -2.72 1.78 5.88
C LEU A 77 -2.76 1.90 7.41
N GLY A 78 -2.48 3.11 7.90
CA GLY A 78 -2.67 3.48 9.30
C GLY A 78 -4.07 3.98 9.58
N ILE A 79 -4.37 4.16 10.88
CA ILE A 79 -5.59 4.86 11.30
C ILE A 79 -5.36 6.37 11.17
N LYS A 80 -6.35 7.09 10.65
CA LYS A 80 -6.31 8.56 10.56
C LYS A 80 -6.14 9.16 11.96
N GLY A 81 -5.10 9.98 12.15
CA GLY A 81 -4.75 10.54 13.47
C GLY A 81 -5.88 11.31 14.15
N GLU A 82 -6.74 11.97 13.37
CA GLU A 82 -7.93 12.67 13.89
C GLU A 82 -8.86 11.76 14.71
N LEU A 83 -9.00 10.49 14.31
CA LEU A 83 -9.87 9.53 15.00
C LEU A 83 -9.37 9.17 16.40
N LEU A 84 -8.07 9.34 16.66
CA LEU A 84 -7.46 9.04 17.96
C LEU A 84 -7.76 10.11 19.01
N THR A 85 -7.97 11.35 18.58
CA THR A 85 -8.15 12.51 19.48
C THR A 85 -9.57 13.07 19.46
N ARG A 86 -10.39 12.63 18.50
CA ARG A 86 -11.75 13.12 18.33
C ARG A 86 -12.66 12.64 19.46
N HIS A 87 -13.39 13.57 20.05
CA HIS A 87 -14.43 13.30 21.03
C HIS A 87 -15.81 13.54 20.42
N GLY A 88 -16.82 12.80 20.91
CA GLY A 88 -18.20 12.90 20.44
C GLY A 88 -18.59 11.75 19.52
N ARG A 89 -19.73 11.89 18.84
CA ARG A 89 -20.24 10.83 17.97
C ARG A 89 -19.53 10.85 16.61
N PHE A 90 -19.29 9.68 16.03
CA PHE A 90 -18.59 9.50 14.75
C PHE A 90 -19.53 9.44 13.53
N ASP A 91 -20.84 9.39 13.75
CA ASP A 91 -21.88 9.47 12.72
C ASP A 91 -22.07 10.89 12.17
N GLN A 92 -21.63 11.89 12.92
CA GLN A 92 -21.66 13.30 12.54
C GLN A 92 -20.29 13.75 12.01
N PRO A 93 -20.17 14.90 11.33
CA PRO A 93 -18.86 15.50 11.07
C PRO A 93 -18.19 15.95 12.40
N PRO A 94 -16.85 16.12 12.41
CA PRO A 94 -16.14 16.66 13.57
C PRO A 94 -16.67 18.03 13.94
N VAL A 95 -16.90 18.27 15.24
CA VAL A 95 -17.36 19.57 15.73
C VAL A 95 -16.18 20.54 15.68
N GLN A 96 -16.31 21.56 14.82
CA GLN A 96 -15.34 22.66 14.72
C GLN A 96 -15.96 23.91 15.34
N CYS A 97 -15.31 24.44 16.37
CA CYS A 97 -15.73 25.66 17.03
C CYS A 97 -14.96 26.86 16.45
N LEU A 98 -15.61 27.64 15.59
CA LEU A 98 -15.01 28.76 14.85
C LEU A 98 -15.51 30.12 15.34
N GLY A 99 -15.89 30.21 16.62
CA GLY A 99 -16.30 31.44 17.28
C GLY A 99 -15.37 31.79 18.43
N THR A 100 -15.07 33.07 18.60
CA THR A 100 -14.37 33.58 19.78
C THR A 100 -15.34 34.28 20.71
N THR A 101 -15.10 34.24 22.03
CA THR A 101 -15.97 34.91 23.01
C THR A 101 -16.15 36.40 22.72
N TYR A 102 -15.11 37.08 22.20
CA TYR A 102 -15.19 38.48 21.80
C TYR A 102 -16.25 38.70 20.71
N GLN A 103 -16.21 37.89 19.65
CA GLN A 103 -17.19 37.98 18.56
C GLN A 103 -18.61 37.66 19.05
N MET A 104 -18.77 36.67 19.93
CA MET A 104 -20.09 36.30 20.47
C MET A 104 -20.71 37.40 21.33
N THR A 105 -19.89 38.07 22.14
CA THR A 105 -20.37 39.00 23.18
C THR A 105 -20.42 40.45 22.69
N HIS A 106 -19.32 40.99 22.21
CA HIS A 106 -19.23 42.36 21.72
C HIS A 106 -19.74 42.48 20.27
N GLY A 107 -19.39 41.51 19.44
CA GLY A 107 -19.86 41.45 18.04
C GLY A 107 -21.33 41.04 17.90
N ARG A 108 -21.93 40.46 18.95
CA ARG A 108 -23.34 40.02 19.02
C ARG A 108 -23.76 39.16 17.82
N VAL A 109 -22.85 38.33 17.32
CA VAL A 109 -23.04 37.59 16.05
C VAL A 109 -24.11 36.50 16.16
N ASP A 110 -24.42 36.04 17.37
CA ASP A 110 -25.50 35.10 17.66
C ASP A 110 -26.91 35.70 17.44
N GLY A 111 -27.02 37.03 17.28
CA GLY A 111 -28.30 37.73 17.10
C GLY A 111 -29.21 37.73 18.34
N THR A 112 -28.85 37.00 19.39
CA THR A 112 -29.53 37.00 20.69
C THR A 112 -28.64 37.63 21.75
N ASP A 113 -29.18 38.57 22.54
CA ASP A 113 -28.43 39.26 23.61
C ASP A 113 -28.46 38.41 24.88
N ARG A 114 -27.86 37.21 24.81
CA ARG A 114 -27.74 36.29 25.96
C ARG A 114 -26.60 36.72 26.87
N ARG A 115 -26.65 36.24 28.12
CA ARG A 115 -25.60 36.53 29.10
C ARG A 115 -24.25 35.99 28.60
N VAL A 116 -23.17 36.75 28.79
CA VAL A 116 -21.80 36.35 28.39
C VAL A 116 -21.44 34.92 28.79
N GLN A 117 -21.82 34.50 29.99
CA GLN A 117 -21.54 33.15 30.49
C GLN A 117 -22.17 32.06 29.62
N SER A 118 -23.29 32.28 28.93
CA SER A 118 -23.97 31.24 28.13
C SER A 118 -23.18 30.78 26.91
N TYR A 119 -22.09 31.46 26.54
CA TYR A 119 -21.20 31.05 25.45
C TYR A 119 -20.05 30.14 25.92
N LEU A 120 -19.93 29.88 27.22
CA LEU A 120 -18.91 29.00 27.80
C LEU A 120 -19.44 27.55 27.90
N TRP A 121 -18.53 26.58 27.95
CA TRP A 121 -18.87 25.18 28.24
C TRP A 121 -18.91 24.95 29.76
N HIS A 122 -19.99 24.37 30.27
CA HIS A 122 -20.25 24.25 31.72
C HIS A 122 -20.26 22.80 32.23
N GLY A 123 -20.37 21.81 31.35
CA GLY A 123 -20.56 20.41 31.75
C GLY A 123 -21.98 20.10 32.19
N ASN A 124 -22.92 21.02 31.97
CA ASN A 124 -24.36 20.80 32.14
C ASN A 124 -25.03 20.87 30.78
N LYS A 125 -25.66 19.75 30.38
CA LYS A 125 -26.37 19.61 29.10
C LYS A 125 -27.37 20.74 28.83
N GLN A 126 -28.06 21.26 29.85
CA GLN A 126 -29.05 22.33 29.66
C GLN A 126 -28.42 23.63 29.15
N ASN A 127 -27.20 23.95 29.57
CA ASN A 127 -26.49 25.14 29.10
C ASN A 127 -25.72 24.83 27.82
N ASP A 128 -25.04 23.69 27.79
CA ASP A 128 -24.14 23.25 26.72
C ASP A 128 -24.89 23.01 25.38
N LEU A 129 -26.18 22.68 25.43
CA LEU A 129 -27.02 22.51 24.23
C LEU A 129 -27.13 23.81 23.40
N TYR A 130 -27.04 24.96 24.06
CA TYR A 130 -27.26 26.25 23.44
C TYR A 130 -25.95 27.01 23.17
N VAL A 131 -24.79 26.42 23.46
CA VAL A 131 -23.50 27.01 23.15
C VAL A 131 -23.30 26.98 21.64
N PRO A 132 -23.23 28.13 20.97
CA PRO A 132 -23.05 28.19 19.52
C PRO A 132 -21.62 27.77 19.14
N HIS A 133 -21.49 26.87 18.16
CA HIS A 133 -20.19 26.39 17.69
C HIS A 133 -19.52 27.34 16.68
N SER A 134 -20.31 27.98 15.81
CA SER A 134 -19.77 28.77 14.69
C SER A 134 -20.62 29.99 14.41
N THR A 135 -19.97 31.10 14.10
CA THR A 135 -20.59 32.36 13.68
C THR A 135 -20.48 32.52 12.17
N MET A 136 -21.49 32.06 11.44
CA MET A 136 -21.53 32.20 9.99
C MET A 136 -22.31 33.47 9.61
N GLY A 137 -21.66 34.36 8.87
CA GLY A 137 -22.31 35.55 8.31
C GLY A 137 -21.36 36.35 7.42
N PRO A 138 -21.88 37.31 6.64
CA PRO A 138 -21.06 38.16 5.78
C PRO A 138 -19.93 38.89 6.54
N GLN A 139 -20.16 39.19 7.82
CA GLN A 139 -19.18 39.88 8.66
C GLN A 139 -17.94 39.03 9.01
N SER A 140 -18.05 37.70 9.08
CA SER A 140 -16.89 36.82 9.33
C SER A 140 -16.13 36.45 8.05
N MET A 141 -16.75 36.62 6.87
CA MET A 141 -16.19 36.21 5.58
C MET A 141 -15.50 37.34 4.78
N GLY A 142 -15.51 38.58 5.28
CA GLY A 142 -14.97 39.73 4.54
C GLY A 142 -13.50 39.59 4.12
N LEU A 143 -12.66 38.95 4.95
CA LEU A 143 -11.26 38.67 4.60
C LEU A 143 -11.16 37.67 3.45
N THR A 144 -11.93 36.58 3.53
CA THR A 144 -11.98 35.53 2.50
C THR A 144 -12.46 36.10 1.18
N THR A 145 -13.51 36.92 1.17
CA THR A 145 -14.00 37.59 -0.04
C THR A 145 -12.93 38.48 -0.67
N ARG A 146 -12.25 39.31 0.13
CA ARG A 146 -11.15 40.17 -0.37
C ARG A 146 -10.01 39.34 -0.96
N LYS A 147 -9.59 38.28 -0.26
CA LYS A 147 -8.48 37.43 -0.71
C LYS A 147 -8.83 36.60 -1.93
N GLN A 148 -10.07 36.13 -2.05
CA GLN A 148 -10.55 35.45 -3.25
C GLN A 148 -10.56 36.37 -4.47
N GLN A 149 -10.98 37.63 -4.30
CA GLN A 149 -10.90 38.64 -5.38
C GLN A 149 -9.45 38.91 -5.79
N GLU A 150 -8.55 39.05 -4.81
CA GLU A 150 -7.11 39.24 -5.06
C GLU A 150 -6.52 38.05 -5.83
N TRP A 151 -6.74 36.82 -5.37
CA TRP A 151 -6.25 35.62 -6.05
C TRP A 151 -6.85 35.45 -7.45
N GLY A 152 -8.13 35.82 -7.63
CA GLY A 152 -8.76 35.86 -8.94
C GLY A 152 -8.06 36.84 -9.89
N SER A 153 -7.72 38.04 -9.40
CA SER A 153 -7.01 39.06 -10.18
C SER A 153 -5.57 38.69 -10.51
N GLN A 154 -4.91 37.88 -9.67
CA GLN A 154 -3.57 37.35 -9.94
C GLN A 154 -3.59 36.28 -11.04
N GLY A 155 -4.67 35.49 -11.14
CA GLY A 155 -4.81 34.45 -12.16
C GLY A 155 -5.16 34.98 -13.57
N VAL A 156 -5.71 36.21 -13.66
CA VAL A 156 -6.15 36.82 -14.93
C VAL A 156 -5.45 38.16 -15.10
N GLN A 157 -4.15 38.14 -15.38
CA GLN A 157 -3.37 39.34 -15.70
C GLN A 157 -3.15 39.46 -17.22
N ASP A 158 -3.42 40.66 -17.75
CA ASP A 158 -3.06 41.03 -19.12
C ASP A 158 -1.59 41.50 -19.15
N PRO A 159 -0.67 40.75 -19.80
CA PRO A 159 0.74 41.12 -19.83
C PRO A 159 1.05 42.38 -20.66
N TYR A 160 0.10 42.84 -21.48
CA TYR A 160 0.29 43.99 -22.36
C TYR A 160 -0.34 45.28 -21.81
N LEU A 161 -0.94 45.23 -20.62
CA LEU A 161 -1.50 46.40 -19.98
C LEU A 161 -0.41 47.21 -19.28
N THR A 162 -0.06 48.38 -19.83
CA THR A 162 0.90 49.29 -19.20
C THR A 162 0.30 49.94 -17.95
N THR A 163 1.13 50.21 -16.96
CA THR A 163 0.72 50.84 -15.69
C THR A 163 0.08 52.22 -15.89
N GLN A 164 0.54 53.00 -16.86
CA GLN A 164 -0.06 54.29 -17.22
C GLN A 164 -1.49 54.13 -17.75
N ARG A 165 -1.76 53.12 -18.60
CA ARG A 165 -3.11 52.87 -19.12
C ARG A 165 -4.02 52.23 -18.06
N ALA A 166 -3.48 51.32 -17.24
CA ALA A 166 -4.19 50.65 -16.16
C ALA A 166 -4.73 51.64 -15.11
N THR A 167 -4.00 52.74 -14.86
CA THR A 167 -4.36 53.75 -13.86
C THR A 167 -5.30 54.84 -14.40
N THR A 168 -5.25 55.13 -15.70
CA THR A 168 -6.03 56.24 -16.31
C THR A 168 -7.38 55.80 -16.88
N LEU A 169 -7.49 54.58 -17.40
CA LEU A 169 -8.71 54.09 -18.05
C LEU A 169 -9.90 53.90 -17.08
N PRO A 170 -9.75 53.25 -15.91
CA PRO A 170 -10.89 52.99 -15.02
C PRO A 170 -11.54 54.26 -14.42
N PRO A 171 -10.78 55.28 -13.94
CA PRO A 171 -11.38 56.51 -13.45
C PRO A 171 -12.17 57.29 -14.51
N ALA A 172 -11.69 57.28 -15.76
CA ALA A 172 -12.37 57.94 -16.87
C ALA A 172 -13.73 57.27 -17.18
N ILE A 173 -13.79 55.94 -17.14
CA ILE A 173 -15.03 55.17 -17.29
C ILE A 173 -15.99 55.46 -16.13
N HIS A 174 -15.51 55.40 -14.88
CA HIS A 174 -16.35 55.63 -13.70
C HIS A 174 -16.97 57.05 -13.68
N THR A 175 -16.24 58.05 -14.17
CA THR A 175 -16.76 59.43 -14.28
C THR A 175 -17.79 59.56 -15.40
N ALA A 176 -17.67 58.79 -16.47
CA ALA A 176 -18.65 58.77 -17.56
C ALA A 176 -19.94 58.00 -17.20
N GLU A 177 -19.87 57.01 -16.31
CA GLU A 177 -21.03 56.23 -15.85
C GLU A 177 -21.96 57.03 -14.91
N ASN A 178 -21.42 57.98 -14.15
CA ASN A 178 -22.17 58.87 -13.26
C ASN A 178 -21.70 60.33 -13.46
N PRO A 179 -22.13 61.01 -14.55
CA PRO A 179 -21.64 62.34 -14.93
C PRO A 179 -22.14 63.48 -14.03
#